data_AF-A0ABD2GAV1-F1
#
_entry.id   AF-A0ABD2GAV1-F1
#
_cell.length_a   1.000
_cell.length_b   1.000
_cell.length_c   1.000
_cell.angle_alpha   90.00
_cell.angle_beta   90.00
_cell.angle_gamma   90.00
#
_symmetry.space_group_name_H-M   'P 1'
#
loop_
_entity.id
_entity.type
_entity.pdbx_description
1 polymer ?
#
loop_
_entity_poly.entity_id
_entity_poly.type
_entity_poly.pdbx_seq_one_letter_code
_entity_poly.pdbx_strand_id
1 'polypeptide(L)'
;MQNFPQLLRQTNDALTCLSRCRNWRKCVSLRCNSRLAQVSSNANMSPSSRRFTSSSETKPVRIGCASGFWGDTATSVPQLVHSGNLDFLVFDYLSEITMSLLTAAKTKTPNLGYAPDFVHVALAPFINDIQRKGIRVVSNAGGVNPLSCAEAIQEVIRKAGLNLKVAVVTGDDLMPHRSSLSEVKMADGSSRQKLPKTLHSMNAYLGALPIKRCLDLGADIVVTGRCVDSAVTLAPLMHTFGWERSEYDLLAAGSLAGHLIECGAQSTGGVFTDWHKVPDW
;
A
#
# COMPACT_ATOMS: atom_id res chain seq x y z
N MET A 1 -33.12 -13.24 4.01
CA MET A 1 -32.34 -12.90 5.22
C MET A 1 -31.09 -13.77 5.18
N GLN A 2 -29.85 -13.31 5.11
CA GLN A 2 -29.22 -11.99 5.06
C GLN A 2 -27.99 -12.11 4.15
N ASN A 3 -27.61 -10.98 3.57
CA ASN A 3 -26.69 -10.81 2.45
C ASN A 3 -25.21 -10.87 2.90
N PHE A 4 -24.38 -11.61 2.17
CA PHE A 4 -22.92 -11.44 2.18
C PHE A 4 -22.52 -10.42 1.10
N PRO A 5 -21.70 -9.40 1.38
CA PRO A 5 -21.15 -8.53 0.35
C PRO A 5 -20.11 -9.27 -0.50
N GLN A 6 -20.23 -9.13 -1.82
CA GLN A 6 -19.35 -9.73 -2.83
C GLN A 6 -17.93 -9.19 -2.70
N LEU A 7 -17.06 -9.94 -2.02
CA LEU A 7 -15.62 -9.85 -2.18
C LEU A 7 -15.26 -10.42 -3.57
N LEU A 8 -14.68 -9.59 -4.43
CA LEU A 8 -14.11 -10.02 -5.70
C LEU A 8 -12.90 -10.93 -5.42
N ARG A 9 -13.14 -12.25 -5.43
CA ARG A 9 -12.09 -13.27 -5.53
C ARG A 9 -12.12 -13.82 -6.96
N GLN A 10 -10.97 -13.85 -7.61
CA GLN A 10 -10.81 -14.62 -8.85
C GLN A 10 -9.57 -15.51 -8.72
N THR A 11 -9.79 -16.82 -8.86
CA THR A 11 -8.81 -17.89 -8.88
C THR A 11 -8.38 -18.19 -10.32
N ASN A 12 -7.09 -18.47 -10.52
CA ASN A 12 -6.52 -18.93 -11.79
C ASN A 12 -6.99 -20.35 -12.14
N ASP A 13 -7.46 -20.58 -13.37
CA ASP A 13 -6.78 -21.44 -14.35
C ASP A 13 -7.57 -21.55 -15.67
N ALA A 14 -6.85 -21.92 -16.72
CA ALA A 14 -7.10 -21.65 -18.13
C ALA A 14 -8.14 -22.55 -18.85
N LEU A 15 -8.51 -22.09 -20.07
CA LEU A 15 -9.01 -22.80 -21.27
C LEU A 15 -10.47 -22.52 -21.72
N THR A 16 -10.58 -21.56 -22.66
CA THR A 16 -11.37 -21.52 -23.91
C THR A 16 -12.74 -22.25 -24.03
N CYS A 17 -13.81 -21.51 -24.33
CA CYS A 17 -14.52 -21.48 -25.64
C CYS A 17 -15.74 -20.52 -25.56
N LEU A 18 -16.00 -19.77 -26.64
CA LEU A 18 -17.06 -18.75 -26.76
C LEU A 18 -18.33 -19.34 -27.42
N SER A 19 -19.51 -19.02 -26.87
CA SER A 19 -20.75 -18.89 -27.68
C SER A 19 -21.66 -17.79 -27.12
N ARG A 20 -22.18 -16.95 -28.03
CA ARG A 20 -23.00 -15.74 -27.77
C ARG A 20 -24.42 -16.06 -27.29
N CYS A 21 -24.99 -15.22 -26.42
CA CYS A 21 -26.28 -14.57 -26.69
C CYS A 21 -26.62 -13.37 -25.77
N ARG A 22 -26.91 -12.23 -26.44
CA ARG A 22 -27.89 -11.14 -26.21
C ARG A 22 -27.96 -10.37 -24.87
N ASN A 23 -27.50 -9.12 -24.98
CA ASN A 23 -27.92 -7.87 -24.30
C ASN A 23 -27.73 -7.76 -22.77
N TRP A 24 -26.87 -6.83 -22.33
CA TRP A 24 -27.14 -5.55 -21.64
C TRP A 24 -25.81 -4.77 -21.47
N ARG A 25 -25.84 -3.44 -21.59
CA ARG A 25 -24.66 -2.56 -21.81
C ARG A 25 -23.95 -2.11 -20.51
N LYS A 26 -22.65 -2.36 -20.41
CA LYS A 26 -21.51 -1.48 -20.00
C LYS A 26 -20.38 -2.34 -19.42
N CYS A 27 -19.59 -2.92 -20.31
CA CYS A 27 -18.31 -3.52 -20.00
C CYS A 27 -17.39 -3.26 -21.20
N VAL A 28 -16.39 -2.40 -21.03
CA VAL A 28 -15.39 -2.11 -22.05
C VAL A 28 -14.26 -3.10 -21.84
N SER A 29 -14.16 -4.11 -22.71
CA SER A 29 -12.95 -4.93 -22.84
C SER A 29 -12.31 -4.62 -24.19
N LEU A 30 -11.10 -4.08 -24.17
CA LEU A 30 -10.24 -3.97 -25.34
C LEU A 30 -9.37 -5.22 -25.43
N ARG A 31 -9.44 -5.94 -26.56
CA ARG A 31 -8.41 -6.91 -26.96
C ARG A 31 -7.52 -6.24 -28.01
N CYS A 32 -6.22 -6.18 -27.75
CA CYS A 32 -5.22 -5.87 -28.76
C CYS A 32 -4.71 -7.18 -29.36
N ASN A 33 -4.82 -7.33 -30.68
CA ASN A 33 -4.21 -8.44 -31.43
C ASN A 33 -2.75 -8.11 -31.68
N SER A 34 -1.83 -8.90 -31.15
CA SER A 34 -0.41 -8.87 -31.54
C SER A 34 -0.17 -9.79 -32.73
N ARG A 35 -0.04 -9.21 -33.93
CA ARG A 35 0.75 -9.82 -35.01
C ARG A 35 1.54 -8.76 -35.76
N LEU A 36 2.82 -9.08 -35.94
CA LEU A 36 3.81 -8.49 -36.87
C LEU A 36 4.34 -7.10 -36.44
N ALA A 37 5.64 -6.79 -36.49
CA ALA A 37 6.80 -7.46 -37.07
C ALA A 37 8.10 -6.96 -36.38
N GLN A 38 9.16 -7.72 -36.61
CA GLN A 38 10.57 -7.47 -36.24
C GLN A 38 11.04 -6.04 -36.53
N VAL A 39 11.91 -5.51 -35.66
CA VAL A 39 13.09 -4.74 -36.08
C VAL A 39 14.27 -5.10 -35.19
N SER A 40 15.34 -5.54 -35.84
CA SER A 40 16.63 -5.89 -35.30
C SER A 40 17.56 -4.68 -35.18
N SER A 41 18.49 -4.80 -34.23
CA SER A 41 19.90 -4.35 -34.25
C SER A 41 20.27 -2.86 -34.12
N ASN A 42 21.15 -2.66 -33.13
CA ASN A 42 22.35 -1.80 -33.12
C ASN A 42 22.20 -0.30 -33.32
N ALA A 43 22.36 0.46 -32.22
CA ALA A 43 22.93 1.80 -32.29
C ALA A 43 23.75 2.13 -31.04
N ASN A 44 24.97 2.61 -31.30
CA ASN A 44 26.01 3.05 -30.37
C ASN A 44 25.52 4.07 -29.33
N MET A 45 25.92 3.89 -28.07
CA MET A 45 25.78 4.92 -27.04
C MET A 45 26.92 5.95 -27.16
N SER A 46 26.56 7.23 -27.27
CA SER A 46 27.41 8.37 -26.91
C SER A 46 26.83 9.05 -25.64
N PRO A 47 27.65 9.70 -24.80
CA PRO A 47 27.17 10.24 -23.54
C PRO A 47 26.50 11.60 -23.78
N SER A 48 25.19 11.62 -24.01
CA SER A 48 24.45 12.88 -24.07
C SER A 48 24.24 13.39 -22.64
N SER A 49 24.77 14.58 -22.37
CA SER A 49 24.47 15.42 -21.22
C SER A 49 22.99 15.30 -20.81
N ARG A 50 22.72 14.75 -19.62
CA ARG A 50 21.38 14.82 -19.01
C ARG A 50 21.09 16.30 -18.72
N ARG A 51 20.53 16.99 -19.70
CA ARG A 51 19.78 18.23 -19.47
C ARG A 51 18.63 17.81 -18.57
N PHE A 52 18.65 18.24 -17.31
CA PHE A 52 17.45 18.29 -16.48
C PHE A 52 16.45 19.14 -17.26
N THR A 53 15.52 18.47 -17.92
CA THR A 53 14.52 19.09 -18.76
C THR A 53 13.69 20.04 -17.91
N SER A 54 13.60 21.27 -18.42
CA SER A 54 12.68 22.33 -18.08
C SER A 54 11.37 21.82 -17.48
N SER A 55 11.02 22.39 -16.33
CA SER A 55 9.74 22.26 -15.64
C SER A 55 8.56 22.29 -16.62
N SER A 56 7.98 21.12 -16.91
CA SER A 56 6.60 21.05 -17.34
C SER A 56 5.74 21.52 -16.17
N GLU A 57 4.70 22.30 -16.44
CA GLU A 57 3.70 22.82 -15.49
C GLU A 57 2.85 21.69 -14.82
N THR A 58 3.49 20.65 -14.30
CA THR A 58 2.83 19.62 -13.53
C THR A 58 2.69 20.12 -12.10
N LYS A 59 1.44 20.32 -11.65
CA LYS A 59 1.13 20.66 -10.26
C LYS A 59 1.87 19.67 -9.32
N PRO A 60 2.61 20.14 -8.31
CA PRO A 60 3.26 19.24 -7.37
C PRO A 60 2.21 18.42 -6.60
N VAL A 61 2.52 17.14 -6.38
CA VAL A 61 1.73 16.25 -5.53
C VAL A 61 2.20 16.38 -4.08
N ARG A 62 1.25 16.54 -3.16
CA ARG A 62 1.52 16.70 -1.73
C ARG A 62 1.13 15.45 -0.97
N ILE A 63 2.13 14.79 -0.42
CA ILE A 63 1.97 13.55 0.35
C ILE A 63 2.47 13.83 1.76
N GLY A 64 1.62 13.57 2.76
CA GLY A 64 1.98 13.65 4.17
C GLY A 64 1.91 12.28 4.81
N CYS A 65 2.91 11.93 5.63
CA CYS A 65 2.90 10.70 6.43
C CYS A 65 2.48 11.01 7.86
N ALA A 66 1.41 10.36 8.33
CA ALA A 66 0.91 10.53 9.68
C ALA A 66 1.45 9.50 10.68
N SER A 67 2.15 8.47 10.23
CA SER A 67 2.69 7.43 11.10
C SER A 67 3.82 6.69 10.41
N GLY A 68 4.96 6.54 11.08
CA GLY A 68 6.06 5.66 10.63
C GLY A 68 6.11 4.30 11.32
N PHE A 69 5.30 4.08 12.36
CA PHE A 69 5.16 2.81 13.07
C PHE A 69 3.88 2.77 13.90
N TRP A 70 3.43 1.56 14.28
CA TRP A 70 2.31 1.43 15.22
C TRP A 70 2.70 1.87 16.63
N GLY A 71 2.03 2.91 17.14
CA GLY A 71 2.33 3.58 18.40
C GLY A 71 2.88 5.00 18.22
N ASP A 72 3.04 5.46 16.98
CA ASP A 72 3.38 6.85 16.67
C ASP A 72 2.27 7.83 17.12
N THR A 73 2.61 9.12 17.19
CA THR A 73 1.72 10.16 17.71
C THR A 73 0.45 10.31 16.87
N ALA A 74 -0.71 10.27 17.52
CA ALA A 74 -1.99 10.54 16.87
C ALA A 74 -2.18 12.03 16.50
N THR A 75 -1.34 12.93 17.01
CA THR A 75 -1.46 14.39 16.77
C THR A 75 -1.00 14.82 15.38
N SER A 76 -0.27 13.95 14.66
CA SER A 76 0.18 14.21 13.29
C SER A 76 -1.00 14.37 12.32
N VAL A 77 -2.05 13.55 12.48
CA VAL A 77 -3.21 13.54 11.58
C VAL A 77 -3.92 14.90 11.51
N PRO A 78 -4.39 15.51 12.61
CA PRO A 78 -5.05 16.81 12.53
C PRO A 78 -4.13 17.88 11.95
N GLN A 79 -2.84 17.88 12.29
CA GLN A 79 -1.88 18.85 11.74
C GLN A 79 -1.76 18.74 10.22
N LEU A 80 -1.62 17.51 9.71
CA LEU A 80 -1.49 17.23 8.28
C LEU A 80 -2.80 17.48 7.53
N VAL A 81 -3.93 17.03 8.07
CA VAL A 81 -5.25 17.24 7.45
C VAL A 81 -5.60 18.72 7.41
N HIS A 82 -5.35 19.48 8.47
CA HIS A 82 -5.75 20.89 8.55
C HIS A 82 -4.77 21.84 7.86
N SER A 83 -3.47 21.62 7.98
CA SER A 83 -2.42 22.57 7.54
C SER A 83 -1.57 22.06 6.37
N GLY A 84 -1.56 20.76 6.08
CA GLY A 84 -0.66 20.16 5.08
C GLY A 84 -1.05 20.38 3.61
N ASN A 85 -2.29 20.78 3.34
CA ASN A 85 -2.84 20.93 1.97
C ASN A 85 -2.56 19.70 1.08
N LEU A 86 -2.82 18.52 1.62
CA LEU A 86 -2.40 17.24 1.03
C LEU A 86 -3.31 16.79 -0.11
N ASP A 87 -2.73 16.09 -1.08
CA ASP A 87 -3.47 15.25 -2.02
C ASP A 87 -3.60 13.82 -1.45
N PHE A 88 -2.56 13.34 -0.75
CA PHE A 88 -2.53 12.03 -0.12
C PHE A 88 -2.07 12.09 1.34
N LEU A 89 -2.75 11.32 2.20
CA LEU A 89 -2.35 11.04 3.57
C LEU A 89 -1.96 9.57 3.68
N VAL A 90 -0.71 9.31 4.02
CA VAL A 90 -0.16 7.96 4.11
C VAL A 90 0.15 7.57 5.54
N PHE A 91 0.13 6.27 5.80
CA PHE A 91 0.46 5.70 7.11
C PHE A 91 1.27 4.41 6.94
N ASP A 92 2.34 4.29 7.71
CA ASP A 92 3.08 3.05 7.89
C ASP A 92 2.98 2.60 9.36
N TYR A 93 2.43 1.41 9.58
CA TYR A 93 2.20 0.84 10.90
C TYR A 93 3.05 -0.41 11.18
N LEU A 94 3.55 -1.07 10.14
CA LEU A 94 3.93 -2.47 10.27
C LEU A 94 5.44 -2.65 10.45
N SER A 95 5.84 -3.30 11.55
CA SER A 95 7.14 -3.95 11.72
C SER A 95 6.98 -5.46 11.94
N GLU A 96 8.08 -6.21 11.97
CA GLU A 96 8.10 -7.63 12.33
C GLU A 96 7.47 -7.89 13.70
N ILE A 97 7.73 -7.01 14.67
CA ILE A 97 7.16 -7.09 16.02
C ILE A 97 5.65 -6.86 15.96
N THR A 98 5.22 -5.80 15.25
CA THR A 98 3.80 -5.49 15.05
C THR A 98 3.04 -6.68 14.45
N MET A 99 3.60 -7.31 13.41
CA MET A 99 2.97 -8.47 12.76
C MET A 99 2.74 -9.64 13.72
N SER A 100 3.67 -9.86 14.67
CA SER A 100 3.55 -10.90 15.69
C SER A 100 2.40 -10.60 16.67
N LEU A 101 2.26 -9.34 17.10
CA LEU A 101 1.17 -8.88 17.96
C LEU A 101 -0.19 -9.00 17.27
N LEU A 102 -0.27 -8.58 16.01
CA LEU A 102 -1.50 -8.65 15.22
C LEU A 102 -1.91 -10.09 14.94
N THR A 103 -0.97 -10.98 14.69
CA THR A 103 -1.23 -12.43 14.60
C THR A 103 -1.83 -12.96 15.89
N ALA A 104 -1.22 -12.65 17.04
CA ALA A 104 -1.74 -13.09 18.34
C ALA A 104 -3.15 -12.55 18.62
N ALA A 105 -3.42 -11.29 18.24
CA ALA A 105 -4.76 -10.69 18.35
C ALA A 105 -5.78 -11.44 17.48
N LYS A 106 -5.46 -11.71 16.20
CA LYS A 106 -6.33 -12.46 15.28
C LYS A 106 -6.61 -13.89 15.75
N THR A 107 -5.61 -14.56 16.34
CA THR A 107 -5.78 -15.91 16.90
C THR A 107 -6.79 -15.92 18.05
N LYS A 108 -6.78 -14.89 18.91
CA LYS A 108 -7.73 -14.76 20.02
C LYS A 108 -9.11 -14.33 19.52
N THR A 109 -9.16 -13.37 18.60
CA THR A 109 -10.39 -12.79 18.08
C THR A 109 -10.31 -12.68 16.55
N PRO A 110 -11.04 -13.51 15.78
CA PRO A 110 -10.86 -13.63 14.33
C PRO A 110 -11.06 -12.35 13.50
N ASN A 111 -11.82 -11.38 14.01
CA ASN A 111 -12.06 -10.08 13.35
C ASN A 111 -10.99 -9.02 13.68
N LEU A 112 -9.99 -9.33 14.50
CA LEU A 112 -8.82 -8.49 14.73
C LEU A 112 -7.66 -8.88 13.79
N GLY A 113 -6.46 -8.35 14.04
CA GLY A 113 -5.28 -8.56 13.20
C GLY A 113 -4.90 -7.39 12.30
N TYR A 114 -5.51 -6.23 12.53
CA TYR A 114 -5.16 -4.94 11.95
C TYR A 114 -4.92 -3.92 13.08
N ALA A 115 -4.35 -2.75 12.78
CA ALA A 115 -4.12 -1.70 13.77
C ALA A 115 -5.44 -0.95 14.07
N PRO A 116 -6.09 -1.15 15.24
CA PRO A 116 -7.39 -0.54 15.53
C PRO A 116 -7.31 0.98 15.66
N ASP A 117 -6.17 1.50 16.13
CA ASP A 117 -5.96 2.94 16.31
C ASP A 117 -5.99 3.69 14.97
N PHE A 118 -5.55 3.05 13.88
CA PHE A 118 -5.71 3.62 12.55
C PHE A 118 -7.18 3.94 12.24
N VAL A 119 -8.08 3.00 12.54
CA VAL A 119 -9.51 3.16 12.24
C VAL A 119 -10.16 4.15 13.20
N HIS A 120 -9.94 3.99 14.51
CA HIS A 120 -10.72 4.68 15.53
C HIS A 120 -10.12 6.01 15.99
N VAL A 121 -8.80 6.15 15.93
CA VAL A 121 -8.09 7.34 16.41
C VAL A 121 -7.62 8.20 15.24
N ALA A 122 -7.01 7.60 14.22
CA ALA A 122 -6.44 8.33 13.10
C ALA A 122 -7.47 8.65 12.00
N LEU A 123 -8.42 7.77 11.72
CA LEU A 123 -9.35 7.97 10.60
C LEU A 123 -10.70 8.54 11.06
N ALA A 124 -11.37 7.89 12.00
CA ALA A 124 -12.75 8.21 12.37
C ALA A 124 -12.99 9.68 12.79
N PRO A 125 -12.14 10.33 13.61
CA PRO A 125 -12.39 11.71 14.03
C PRO A 125 -12.28 12.71 12.87
N PHE A 126 -11.52 12.38 11.83
CA PHE A 126 -11.13 13.31 10.76
C PHE A 126 -11.74 12.95 9.40
N ILE A 127 -12.56 11.89 9.31
CA ILE A 127 -13.09 11.37 8.04
C ILE A 127 -13.89 12.41 7.24
N ASN A 128 -14.66 13.26 7.92
CA ASN A 128 -15.41 14.35 7.29
C ASN A 128 -14.49 15.43 6.68
N ASP A 129 -13.38 15.73 7.36
CA ASP A 129 -12.39 16.70 6.89
C ASP A 129 -11.60 16.15 5.70
N ILE A 130 -11.19 14.88 5.79
CA ILE A 130 -10.53 14.13 4.71
C ILE A 130 -11.42 14.16 3.45
N GLN A 131 -12.70 13.81 3.59
CA GLN A 131 -13.67 13.83 2.47
C GLN A 131 -13.86 15.23 1.89
N ARG A 132 -14.08 16.24 2.75
CA ARG A 132 -14.31 17.63 2.31
C ARG A 132 -13.11 18.21 1.56
N LYS A 133 -11.89 17.85 1.98
CA LYS A 133 -10.66 18.28 1.31
C LYS A 133 -10.27 17.41 0.12
N GLY A 134 -10.95 16.28 -0.11
CA GLY A 134 -10.64 15.34 -1.19
C GLY A 134 -9.30 14.62 -0.99
N ILE A 135 -8.85 14.47 0.25
CA ILE A 135 -7.59 13.76 0.58
C ILE A 135 -7.82 12.26 0.40
N ARG A 136 -6.94 11.58 -0.33
CA ARG A 136 -6.95 10.12 -0.43
C ARG A 136 -6.02 9.49 0.60
N VAL A 137 -6.44 8.38 1.18
CA VAL A 137 -5.71 7.72 2.27
C VAL A 137 -5.09 6.41 1.80
N VAL A 138 -3.83 6.16 2.14
CA VAL A 138 -3.14 4.89 1.88
C VAL A 138 -2.48 4.39 3.16
N SER A 139 -2.73 3.14 3.54
CA SER A 139 -2.20 2.60 4.79
C SER A 139 -1.95 1.10 4.73
N ASN A 140 -0.87 0.64 5.36
CA ASN A 140 -0.61 -0.78 5.61
C ASN A 140 -1.17 -1.26 6.97
N ALA A 141 -2.00 -0.45 7.65
CA ALA A 141 -2.63 -0.80 8.93
C ALA A 141 -3.49 -2.07 8.89
N GLY A 142 -3.77 -2.65 7.72
CA GLY A 142 -4.49 -3.91 7.58
C GLY A 142 -3.78 -5.10 8.20
N GLY A 143 -2.46 -5.04 8.38
CA GLY A 143 -1.70 -6.07 9.09
C GLY A 143 -1.91 -7.47 8.51
N VAL A 144 -2.27 -8.43 9.36
CA VAL A 144 -2.58 -9.81 8.97
C VAL A 144 -4.09 -10.03 8.70
N ASN A 145 -4.90 -8.97 8.77
CA ASN A 145 -6.33 -9.02 8.47
C ASN A 145 -6.84 -7.74 7.78
N PRO A 146 -6.35 -7.44 6.57
CA PRO A 146 -6.70 -6.21 5.86
C PRO A 146 -8.19 -6.15 5.48
N LEU A 147 -8.87 -7.30 5.36
CA LEU A 147 -10.31 -7.35 5.09
C LEU A 147 -11.14 -6.87 6.29
N SER A 148 -10.87 -7.36 7.51
CA SER A 148 -11.58 -6.86 8.70
C SER A 148 -11.23 -5.39 9.01
N CYS A 149 -10.03 -4.94 8.66
CA CYS A 149 -9.71 -3.50 8.71
C CYS A 149 -10.64 -2.69 7.80
N ALA A 150 -10.84 -3.15 6.56
CA ALA A 150 -11.73 -2.49 5.62
C ALA A 150 -13.20 -2.49 6.08
N GLU A 151 -13.68 -3.57 6.67
CA GLU A 151 -15.02 -3.63 7.28
C GLU A 151 -15.19 -2.58 8.39
N ALA A 152 -14.17 -2.42 9.26
CA ALA A 152 -14.18 -1.43 10.31
C ALA A 152 -14.16 0.02 9.75
N ILE A 153 -13.39 0.27 8.69
CA ILE A 153 -13.38 1.55 7.97
C ILE A 153 -14.75 1.83 7.33
N GLN A 154 -15.37 0.83 6.70
CA GLN A 154 -16.70 0.97 6.10
C GLN A 154 -17.76 1.33 7.15
N GLU A 155 -17.66 0.78 8.35
CA GLU A 155 -18.56 1.14 9.45
C GLU A 155 -18.36 2.60 9.90
N VAL A 156 -17.11 3.09 9.94
CA VAL A 156 -16.80 4.52 10.19
C VAL A 156 -17.43 5.41 9.11
N ILE A 157 -17.25 5.07 7.84
CA ILE A 157 -17.82 5.80 6.69
C ILE A 157 -19.35 5.84 6.77
N ARG A 158 -19.98 4.69 7.07
CA ARG A 158 -21.43 4.57 7.21
C ARG A 158 -21.98 5.43 8.34
N LYS A 159 -21.32 5.43 9.51
CA LYS A 159 -21.70 6.26 10.66
C LYS A 159 -21.57 7.76 10.36
N ALA A 160 -20.59 8.14 9.54
CA ALA A 160 -20.41 9.53 9.11
C ALA A 160 -21.38 9.96 7.99
N GLY A 161 -22.17 9.04 7.42
CA GLY A 161 -23.08 9.34 6.31
C GLY A 161 -22.36 9.65 4.99
N LEU A 162 -21.13 9.15 4.83
CA LEU A 162 -20.28 9.41 3.67
C LEU A 162 -20.37 8.28 2.64
N ASN A 163 -19.92 8.55 1.40
CA ASN A 163 -19.85 7.58 0.32
C ASN A 163 -18.43 7.47 -0.24
N LEU A 164 -17.49 7.07 0.63
CA LEU A 164 -16.08 6.88 0.29
C LEU A 164 -15.82 5.43 -0.16
N LYS A 165 -14.99 5.25 -1.17
CA LYS A 165 -14.59 3.94 -1.71
C LYS A 165 -13.37 3.41 -0.97
N VAL A 166 -13.53 2.25 -0.33
CA VAL A 166 -12.44 1.52 0.33
C VAL A 166 -11.98 0.38 -0.58
N ALA A 167 -10.69 0.33 -0.87
CA ALA A 167 -10.06 -0.77 -1.59
C ALA A 167 -9.05 -1.50 -0.69
N VAL A 168 -8.92 -2.81 -0.90
CA VAL A 168 -8.06 -3.67 -0.11
C VAL A 168 -7.05 -4.36 -1.00
N VAL A 169 -5.77 -4.27 -0.65
CA VAL A 169 -4.70 -5.08 -1.25
C VAL A 169 -4.47 -6.30 -0.36
N THR A 170 -4.50 -7.47 -0.98
CA THR A 170 -4.26 -8.78 -0.35
C THR A 170 -3.25 -9.58 -1.17
N GLY A 171 -2.84 -10.74 -0.65
CA GLY A 171 -1.86 -11.62 -1.30
C GLY A 171 -0.47 -11.57 -0.67
N ASP A 172 -0.32 -10.79 0.40
CA ASP A 172 0.88 -10.82 1.24
C ASP A 172 0.91 -12.08 2.14
N ASP A 173 -0.23 -12.58 2.61
CA ASP A 173 -0.30 -13.79 3.44
C ASP A 173 0.08 -15.06 2.67
N LEU A 174 1.23 -15.63 3.02
CA LEU A 174 1.78 -16.86 2.46
C LEU A 174 1.55 -18.08 3.36
N MET A 175 0.84 -17.95 4.50
CA MET A 175 0.51 -19.10 5.35
C MET A 175 -0.19 -20.24 4.59
N PRO A 176 -1.12 -19.98 3.64
CA PRO A 176 -1.71 -21.03 2.81
C PRO A 176 -0.69 -21.81 1.95
N HIS A 177 0.47 -21.21 1.66
CA HIS A 177 1.53 -21.77 0.82
C HIS A 177 2.67 -22.41 1.62
N ARG A 178 2.57 -22.47 2.95
CA ARG A 178 3.62 -23.00 3.85
C ARG A 178 4.14 -24.38 3.43
N SER A 179 3.26 -25.29 3.01
CA SER A 179 3.64 -26.65 2.61
C SER A 179 4.49 -26.67 1.33
N SER A 180 4.29 -25.71 0.43
CA SER A 180 5.07 -25.56 -0.80
C SER A 180 6.40 -24.84 -0.61
N LEU A 181 6.60 -24.20 0.55
CA LEU A 181 7.78 -23.40 0.90
C LEU A 181 8.58 -24.05 2.03
N SER A 182 8.88 -25.35 1.93
CA SER A 182 9.49 -26.12 3.03
C SER A 182 10.91 -25.68 3.39
N GLU A 183 11.64 -25.08 2.44
CA GLU A 183 12.99 -24.57 2.61
C GLU A 183 13.11 -23.14 2.11
N VAL A 184 13.80 -22.30 2.87
CA VAL A 184 14.10 -20.91 2.54
C VAL A 184 15.58 -20.72 2.34
N LYS A 185 15.97 -20.02 1.27
CA LYS A 185 17.33 -19.54 1.09
C LYS A 185 17.49 -18.27 1.91
N MET A 186 18.42 -18.27 2.86
CA MET A 186 18.68 -17.09 3.66
C MET A 186 19.49 -16.06 2.87
N ALA A 187 19.28 -14.78 3.19
CA ALA A 187 19.93 -13.66 2.49
C ALA A 187 21.43 -13.53 2.81
N ASP A 188 21.89 -14.11 3.93
CA ASP A 188 23.29 -14.12 4.38
C ASP A 188 24.19 -15.08 3.57
N GLY A 189 23.65 -15.71 2.53
CA GLY A 189 24.39 -16.68 1.72
C GLY A 189 24.49 -18.06 2.35
N SER A 190 23.85 -18.31 3.50
CA SER A 190 23.79 -19.65 4.08
C SER A 190 22.97 -20.62 3.22
N SER A 191 23.21 -21.92 3.41
CA SER A 191 22.47 -23.00 2.76
C SER A 191 20.96 -22.86 3.02
N ARG A 192 20.14 -23.44 2.15
CA ARG A 192 18.69 -23.52 2.39
C ARG A 192 18.40 -24.08 3.78
N GLN A 193 17.57 -23.37 4.54
CA GLN A 193 17.16 -23.78 5.88
C GLN A 193 15.71 -24.21 5.85
N LYS A 194 15.38 -25.23 6.64
CA LYS A 194 13.99 -25.62 6.84
C LYS A 194 13.26 -24.52 7.60
N LEU A 195 12.00 -24.30 7.25
CA LEU A 195 11.14 -23.43 8.04
C LEU A 195 11.01 -23.93 9.49
N PRO A 196 10.87 -23.02 10.47
CA PRO A 196 10.54 -23.37 11.84
C PRO A 196 9.34 -24.31 11.95
N LYS A 197 9.36 -25.20 12.94
CA LYS A 197 8.23 -26.13 13.22
C LYS A 197 6.94 -25.38 13.51
N THR A 198 7.04 -24.25 14.22
CA THR A 198 5.91 -23.37 14.54
C THR A 198 6.08 -22.08 13.77
N LEU A 199 5.06 -21.73 12.98
CA LEU A 199 4.99 -20.47 12.24
C LEU A 199 3.67 -19.80 12.59
N HIS A 200 3.76 -18.56 13.06
CA HIS A 200 2.60 -17.75 13.41
C HIS A 200 2.13 -16.95 12.20
N SER A 201 3.05 -16.39 11.42
CA SER A 201 2.78 -15.68 10.18
C SER A 201 3.87 -15.93 9.15
N MET A 202 3.53 -15.71 7.88
CA MET A 202 4.45 -15.71 6.76
C MET A 202 3.91 -14.71 5.75
N ASN A 203 4.62 -13.60 5.54
CA ASN A 203 4.13 -12.52 4.71
C ASN A 203 5.16 -12.09 3.67
N ALA A 204 4.71 -11.88 2.43
CA ALA A 204 5.48 -11.22 1.39
C ALA A 204 5.36 -9.71 1.52
N TYR A 205 6.45 -8.99 1.27
CA TYR A 205 6.41 -7.55 1.12
C TYR A 205 5.94 -7.20 -0.29
N LEU A 206 4.69 -6.78 -0.42
CA LEU A 206 4.15 -6.29 -1.69
C LEU A 206 4.76 -4.92 -2.06
N GLY A 207 4.91 -4.66 -3.37
CA GLY A 207 5.34 -3.36 -3.89
C GLY A 207 4.19 -2.37 -4.09
N ALA A 208 4.47 -1.23 -4.73
CA ALA A 208 3.51 -0.16 -4.97
C ALA A 208 2.41 -0.47 -6.01
N LEU A 209 2.63 -1.42 -6.92
CA LEU A 209 1.73 -1.67 -8.06
C LEU A 209 0.28 -2.03 -7.67
N PRO A 210 0.01 -2.91 -6.70
CA PRO A 210 -1.35 -3.20 -6.27
C PRO A 210 -2.05 -1.98 -5.66
N ILE A 211 -1.33 -1.17 -4.89
CA ILE A 211 -1.85 0.07 -4.29
C ILE A 211 -2.16 1.09 -5.38
N LYS A 212 -1.25 1.29 -6.34
CA LYS A 212 -1.47 2.14 -7.52
C LYS A 212 -2.74 1.71 -8.24
N ARG A 213 -2.93 0.40 -8.44
CA ARG A 213 -4.12 -0.13 -9.12
C ARG A 213 -5.41 0.22 -8.39
N CYS A 214 -5.44 0.18 -7.07
CA CYS A 214 -6.58 0.64 -6.28
C CYS A 214 -6.86 2.13 -6.49
N LEU A 215 -5.83 2.97 -6.49
CA LEU A 215 -5.96 4.41 -6.75
C LEU A 215 -6.44 4.70 -8.18
N ASP A 216 -5.93 3.98 -9.18
CA ASP A 216 -6.35 4.08 -10.59
C ASP A 216 -7.84 3.73 -10.77
N LEU A 217 -8.38 2.84 -9.93
CA LEU A 217 -9.80 2.48 -9.91
C LEU A 217 -10.67 3.49 -9.13
N GLY A 218 -10.05 4.56 -8.60
CA GLY A 218 -10.72 5.64 -7.90
C GLY A 218 -11.06 5.33 -6.45
N ALA A 219 -10.23 4.53 -5.76
CA ALA A 219 -10.34 4.35 -4.32
C ALA A 219 -10.00 5.66 -3.58
N ASP A 220 -10.82 6.00 -2.59
CA ASP A 220 -10.56 7.13 -1.68
C ASP A 220 -9.68 6.69 -0.51
N ILE A 221 -9.81 5.43 -0.09
CA ILE A 221 -9.02 4.80 0.97
C ILE A 221 -8.49 3.46 0.45
N VAL A 222 -7.18 3.26 0.54
CA VAL A 222 -6.53 1.98 0.25
C VAL A 222 -5.92 1.43 1.53
N VAL A 223 -6.31 0.22 1.89
CA VAL A 223 -5.68 -0.52 3.01
C VAL A 223 -5.01 -1.79 2.49
N THR A 224 -3.79 -2.05 2.96
CA THR A 224 -3.01 -3.25 2.61
C THR A 224 -2.55 -4.00 3.86
N GLY A 225 -2.15 -5.27 3.67
CA GLY A 225 -1.35 -6.01 4.64
C GLY A 225 0.14 -5.64 4.51
N ARG A 226 1.05 -6.62 4.57
CA ARG A 226 2.49 -6.35 4.45
C ARG A 226 2.85 -5.80 3.06
N CYS A 227 3.46 -4.63 3.02
CA CYS A 227 4.11 -4.05 1.85
C CYS A 227 5.48 -3.52 2.23
N VAL A 228 6.31 -3.18 1.24
CA VAL A 228 7.49 -2.35 1.50
C VAL A 228 7.05 -0.94 1.94
N ASP A 229 7.77 -0.39 2.89
CA ASP A 229 7.43 0.87 3.59
C ASP A 229 7.25 2.01 2.58
N SER A 230 8.17 2.14 1.62
CA SER A 230 8.09 3.14 0.55
C SER A 230 6.91 2.95 -0.42
N ALA A 231 6.22 1.80 -0.43
CA ALA A 231 5.11 1.54 -1.35
C ALA A 231 3.91 2.45 -1.10
N VAL A 232 3.64 2.83 0.15
CA VAL A 232 2.48 3.68 0.49
C VAL A 232 2.61 5.09 -0.09
N THR A 233 3.85 5.53 -0.35
CA THR A 233 4.18 6.83 -0.98
C THR A 233 4.43 6.69 -2.48
N LEU A 234 5.17 5.65 -2.90
CA LEU A 234 5.47 5.41 -4.31
C LEU A 234 4.19 5.19 -5.13
N ALA A 235 3.19 4.51 -4.58
CA ALA A 235 1.94 4.25 -5.28
C ALA A 235 1.15 5.53 -5.65
N PRO A 236 0.92 6.49 -4.74
CA PRO A 236 0.42 7.83 -5.07
C PRO A 236 1.21 8.54 -6.18
N LEU A 237 2.55 8.49 -6.15
CA LEU A 237 3.39 9.10 -7.18
C LEU A 237 3.15 8.44 -8.54
N MET A 238 3.22 7.11 -8.59
CA MET A 238 2.95 6.36 -9.82
C MET A 238 1.54 6.58 -10.36
N HIS A 239 0.54 6.69 -9.47
CA HIS A 239 -0.84 6.99 -9.85
C HIS A 239 -0.95 8.39 -10.45
N THR A 240 -0.41 9.39 -9.75
CA THR A 240 -0.58 10.81 -10.10
C THR A 240 0.13 11.16 -11.40
N PHE A 241 1.33 10.62 -11.60
CA PHE A 241 2.13 10.92 -12.79
C PHE A 241 2.02 9.86 -13.88
N GLY A 242 1.20 8.82 -13.68
CA GLY A 242 1.00 7.76 -14.66
C GLY A 242 2.27 6.93 -14.93
N TRP A 243 3.15 6.79 -13.95
CA TRP A 243 4.41 6.06 -14.13
C TRP A 243 4.18 4.57 -14.39
N GLU A 244 4.94 4.04 -15.33
CA GLU A 244 4.96 2.64 -15.72
C GLU A 244 5.99 1.84 -14.93
N ARG A 245 5.75 0.53 -14.82
CA ARG A 245 6.61 -0.39 -14.03
C ARG A 245 8.06 -0.50 -14.52
N SER A 246 8.34 -0.03 -15.74
CA SER A 246 9.65 -0.07 -16.38
C SER A 246 10.45 1.24 -16.24
N GLU A 247 9.88 2.28 -15.63
CA GLU A 247 10.53 3.58 -15.49
C GLU A 247 11.41 3.63 -14.24
N TYR A 248 12.45 2.80 -14.22
CA TYR A 248 13.24 2.53 -13.01
C TYR A 248 13.85 3.77 -12.34
N ASP A 249 14.30 4.77 -13.12
CA ASP A 249 14.82 6.03 -12.56
C ASP A 249 13.74 6.78 -11.75
N LEU A 250 12.50 6.80 -12.24
CA LEU A 250 11.36 7.42 -11.54
C LEU A 250 10.93 6.59 -10.33
N LEU A 251 10.88 5.26 -10.48
CA LEU A 251 10.55 4.36 -9.37
C LEU A 251 11.58 4.47 -8.24
N ALA A 252 12.87 4.55 -8.56
CA ALA A 252 13.93 4.73 -7.58
C ALA A 252 13.83 6.09 -6.87
N ALA A 253 13.58 7.17 -7.61
CA ALA A 253 13.37 8.50 -7.02
C ALA A 253 12.12 8.54 -6.12
N GLY A 254 11.02 7.92 -6.55
CA GLY A 254 9.80 7.80 -5.77
C GLY A 254 9.96 6.94 -4.52
N SER A 255 10.73 5.84 -4.59
CA SER A 255 11.08 5.03 -3.42
C SER A 255 11.94 5.79 -2.42
N LEU A 256 12.91 6.60 -2.89
CA LEU A 256 13.72 7.47 -2.03
C LEU A 256 12.83 8.49 -1.30
N ALA A 257 11.94 9.18 -2.04
CA ALA A 257 10.96 10.08 -1.43
C ALA A 257 10.07 9.33 -0.42
N GLY A 258 9.68 8.09 -0.75
CA GLY A 258 8.93 7.21 0.13
C GLY A 258 9.61 7.00 1.47
N HIS A 259 10.87 6.56 1.48
CA HIS A 259 11.63 6.34 2.71
C HIS A 259 11.85 7.61 3.54
N LEU A 260 12.05 8.77 2.89
CA LEU A 260 12.18 10.03 3.61
C LEU A 260 10.87 10.45 4.31
N ILE A 261 9.73 10.17 3.66
CA ILE A 261 8.39 10.56 4.11
C ILE A 261 7.84 9.61 5.17
N GLU A 262 7.99 8.28 5.02
CA GLU A 262 7.51 7.31 6.02
C GLU A 262 8.26 7.45 7.36
N CYS A 263 9.58 7.66 7.30
CA CYS A 263 10.41 8.00 8.45
C CYS A 263 10.31 9.49 8.81
N GLY A 264 9.21 10.17 8.48
CA GLY A 264 9.09 11.64 8.47
C GLY A 264 9.48 12.31 9.79
N ALA A 265 9.15 11.72 10.94
CA ALA A 265 9.60 12.22 12.24
C ALA A 265 11.13 12.22 12.36
N GLN A 266 11.81 11.20 11.86
CA GLN A 266 13.27 11.13 11.85
C GLN A 266 13.88 12.20 10.93
N SER A 267 13.28 12.39 9.75
CA SER A 267 13.71 13.40 8.78
C SER A 267 13.46 14.85 9.22
N THR A 268 12.54 15.07 10.17
CA THR A 268 12.11 16.42 10.61
C THR A 268 12.58 16.80 12.02
N GLY A 269 13.54 16.04 12.58
CA GLY A 269 14.18 16.36 13.86
C GLY A 269 13.62 15.62 15.08
N GLY A 270 12.78 14.61 14.87
CA GLY A 270 12.27 13.70 15.91
C GLY A 270 13.29 12.67 16.39
N VAL A 271 14.43 12.53 15.72
CA VAL A 271 15.57 11.73 16.22
C VAL A 271 16.54 12.65 16.95
N PHE A 272 16.64 12.47 18.27
CA PHE A 272 17.65 13.10 19.09
C PHE A 272 18.93 12.25 19.05
N THR A 273 19.93 12.69 18.27
CA THR A 273 21.21 11.98 18.10
C THR A 273 22.13 12.08 19.31
N ASP A 274 21.90 13.09 20.14
CA ASP A 274 22.66 13.38 21.35
C ASP A 274 22.14 12.61 22.57
N TRP A 275 21.60 11.40 22.39
CA TRP A 275 20.98 10.61 23.47
C TRP A 275 21.88 10.48 24.72
N HIS A 276 23.21 10.42 24.52
CA HIS A 276 24.23 10.43 25.59
C HIS A 276 24.24 11.70 26.47
N LYS A 277 23.59 12.78 26.04
CA LYS A 277 23.40 14.04 26.79
C LYS A 277 22.10 14.06 27.59
N VAL A 278 21.21 13.07 27.42
CA VAL A 278 19.99 12.95 28.22
C VAL A 278 20.38 12.36 29.58
N PRO A 279 20.16 13.07 30.70
CA PRO A 279 20.39 12.50 32.02
C PRO A 279 19.57 11.23 32.20
N ASP A 280 20.21 10.18 32.73
CA ASP A 280 19.58 8.89 33.09
C ASP A 280 18.98 8.08 31.92
N TRP A 281 19.47 8.28 30.69
CA TRP A 281 19.23 7.40 29.54
C TRP A 281 20.28 6.28 29.44
#